data_AF-A0AAN8URE8-F1
#
_entry.id   AF-A0AAN8URE8-F1
#
_cell.length_a   1.000
_cell.length_b   1.000
_cell.length_c   1.000
_cell.angle_alpha   90.00
_cell.angle_beta   90.00
_cell.angle_gamma   90.00
#
_symmetry.space_group_name_H-M   'P 1'
#
loop_
_entity.id
_entity.type
_entity.pdbx_description
1 polymer ?
#
loop_
_entity_poly.entity_id
_entity_poly.type
_entity_poly.pdbx_seq_one_letter_code
_entity_poly.pdbx_strand_id
1 'polypeptide(L)'
;MKSSTIKSAMKPMTLDNEEGIARRFWKKFKRESILALYSPFVVCLASGNLKLETFRHYIAQDVYFLKAFAQAIDGLIRHIMGDSFGVRYELAEECADDDAKSAISNLRKSVMEELKMHDSFVQEWGSDLVKESTINAATVKYTGFLLATASGKVDGVKGPGKLSTPFERTKVAAYTIGAMTPCMRLYAYLGKELQVFLDADGSSHLYKKWIDSYSSKEFEASALQIEDLLDKLSVSLTGEELDIIEKLYHQAMKLEIEFFTAQPLDQKTVVPLSKDLNPADNRLMLFSDFDLTCTVVDSSAILAEIAIITAPKSDQNQSENQIARMLSGDLRNTWGVLSKQYTEEYEHCIENLMPTVKVAFNYEGLRKALEQLSDFERRANSRVIESGVLKGLNLEDIKRAGERLILQDGCKVNLLIRLHTIDRLLATLCYRWAWLTVAVTLGGLDVLNVHANEFAYEDSISMGEIIRKVESPIDKVEAFNNILKKCSNDRKNVTVYVGDSVGDLLCLLEADIGIVFGTSSSLRRVGTQFGVSFVPLFPGLVKRQKEFGEEKPPSWKGLSGVLYTVTSWAEIHAFILGL
;
A
#
# COMPACT_ATOMS: atom_id res chain seq x y z
N MET A 1 33.60 -6.32 12.18
CA MET A 1 33.86 -5.16 13.06
C MET A 1 33.17 -3.92 12.47
N LYS A 2 31.92 -3.70 12.87
CA LYS A 2 31.20 -2.42 13.02
C LYS A 2 29.98 -2.77 13.87
N SER A 3 30.12 -2.51 15.16
CA SER A 3 29.16 -2.78 16.23
C SER A 3 27.98 -1.81 16.10
N SER A 4 26.79 -2.28 15.72
CA SER A 4 25.56 -1.49 15.86
C SER A 4 24.99 -1.71 17.26
N THR A 5 25.52 -0.96 18.22
CA THR A 5 24.95 -0.81 19.56
C THR A 5 23.56 -0.19 19.42
N ILE A 6 22.54 -0.91 19.89
CA ILE A 6 21.17 -0.40 20.06
C ILE A 6 21.24 0.75 21.06
N LYS A 7 21.38 1.97 20.54
CA LYS A 7 21.04 3.19 21.28
C LYS A 7 19.54 3.36 21.15
N SER A 8 18.87 3.36 22.30
CA SER A 8 17.54 3.93 22.51
C SER A 8 17.37 5.20 21.66
N ALA A 9 16.65 5.09 20.56
CA ALA A 9 16.25 6.21 19.74
C ALA A 9 14.88 6.70 20.21
N MET A 10 14.84 7.40 21.34
CA MET A 10 13.99 8.59 21.40
C MET A 10 14.62 9.56 20.40
N LYS A 11 14.16 9.47 19.15
CA LYS A 11 14.56 10.37 18.08
C LYS A 11 14.16 11.78 18.53
N PRO A 12 15.08 12.75 18.60
CA PRO A 12 14.67 14.14 18.71
C PRO A 12 13.77 14.43 17.52
N MET A 13 12.65 15.09 17.78
CA MET A 13 11.62 15.51 16.82
C MET A 13 12.19 16.63 15.92
N THR A 14 13.25 16.36 15.15
CA THR A 14 14.00 17.37 14.41
C THR A 14 14.42 16.98 12.99
N LEU A 15 14.03 15.80 12.49
CA LEU A 15 14.26 15.39 11.08
C LEU A 15 13.04 15.61 10.15
N ASP A 16 11.90 16.00 10.71
CA ASP A 16 10.64 16.24 9.97
C ASP A 16 10.49 17.70 9.51
N ASN A 17 11.43 18.59 9.89
CA ASN A 17 11.32 20.04 9.66
C ASN A 17 11.90 20.52 8.31
N GLU A 18 12.61 19.68 7.54
CA GLU A 18 13.13 20.07 6.22
C GLU A 18 12.19 19.69 5.06
N GLU A 19 11.14 18.89 5.32
CA GLU A 19 10.19 18.46 4.30
C GLU A 19 8.88 19.24 4.41
N GLY A 20 8.49 19.96 3.35
CA GLY A 20 7.25 20.73 3.28
C GLY A 20 6.00 19.92 3.60
N ILE A 21 4.98 20.57 4.16
CA ILE A 21 3.74 19.90 4.62
C ILE A 21 3.01 19.20 3.47
N ALA A 22 3.07 19.76 2.25
CA ALA A 22 2.44 19.16 1.08
C ALA A 22 3.01 17.76 0.79
N ARG A 23 4.34 17.64 0.82
CA ARG A 23 5.05 16.38 0.61
C ARG A 23 4.82 15.40 1.77
N ARG A 24 4.75 15.89 3.01
CA ARG A 24 4.39 15.08 4.19
C ARG A 24 3.00 14.49 4.05
N PHE A 25 2.00 15.27 3.64
CA PHE A 25 0.62 14.80 3.42
C PHE A 25 0.53 13.82 2.26
N TRP A 26 1.20 14.09 1.12
CA TRP A 26 1.25 13.15 0.00
C TRP A 26 1.80 11.77 0.40
N LYS A 27 2.89 11.75 1.20
CA LYS A 27 3.44 10.49 1.74
C LYS A 27 2.46 9.81 2.70
N LYS A 28 1.83 10.58 3.58
CA LYS A 28 0.88 10.07 4.60
C LYS A 28 -0.36 9.44 3.98
N PHE A 29 -0.86 10.00 2.88
CA PHE A 29 -2.05 9.54 2.16
C PHE A 29 -1.73 8.84 0.83
N LYS A 30 -0.54 8.22 0.75
CA LYS A 30 -0.11 7.43 -0.43
C LYS A 30 -1.02 6.21 -0.66
N ARG A 31 -1.65 5.68 0.40
CA ARG A 31 -2.62 4.59 0.28
C ARG A 31 -3.77 4.97 -0.64
N GLU A 32 -4.29 6.19 -0.50
CA GLU A 32 -5.41 6.70 -1.27
C GLU A 32 -5.06 6.85 -2.76
N SER A 33 -3.83 7.26 -3.08
CA SER A 33 -3.39 7.34 -4.48
C SER A 33 -3.23 5.97 -5.13
N ILE A 34 -2.78 4.95 -4.38
CA ILE A 34 -2.75 3.56 -4.83
C ILE A 34 -4.17 3.04 -5.08
N LEU A 35 -5.10 3.33 -4.18
CA LEU A 35 -6.50 2.97 -4.32
C LEU A 35 -7.12 3.59 -5.59
N ALA A 36 -6.84 4.86 -5.87
CA ALA A 36 -7.27 5.52 -7.11
C ALA A 36 -6.65 4.86 -8.36
N LEU A 37 -5.34 4.58 -8.34
CA LEU A 37 -4.62 3.94 -9.45
C LEU A 37 -5.19 2.56 -9.81
N TYR A 38 -5.53 1.78 -8.79
CA TYR A 38 -6.10 0.44 -8.94
C TYR A 38 -7.63 0.45 -9.09
N SER A 39 -8.27 1.62 -9.19
CA SER A 39 -9.70 1.68 -9.44
C SER A 39 -10.05 1.01 -10.78
N PRO A 40 -11.21 0.35 -10.88
CA PRO A 40 -11.62 -0.31 -12.12
C PRO A 40 -11.66 0.63 -13.32
N PHE A 41 -12.05 1.89 -13.10
CA PHE A 41 -12.02 2.95 -14.11
C PHE A 41 -10.60 3.19 -14.63
N VAL A 42 -9.63 3.46 -13.73
CA VAL A 42 -8.24 3.79 -14.12
C VAL A 42 -7.55 2.61 -14.78
N VAL A 43 -7.76 1.37 -14.29
CA VAL A 43 -7.18 0.17 -14.91
C VAL A 43 -7.71 -0.03 -16.34
N CYS A 44 -9.02 0.18 -16.56
CA CYS A 44 -9.60 0.11 -17.91
C CYS A 44 -9.09 1.23 -18.82
N LEU A 45 -8.98 2.46 -18.29
CA LEU A 45 -8.44 3.61 -19.01
C LEU A 45 -6.98 3.35 -19.44
N ALA A 46 -6.14 2.87 -18.53
CA ALA A 46 -4.74 2.52 -18.76
C ALA A 46 -4.57 1.40 -19.79
N SER A 47 -5.51 0.46 -19.82
CA SER A 47 -5.49 -0.66 -20.78
C SER A 47 -5.94 -0.27 -22.19
N GLY A 48 -6.56 0.91 -22.33
CA GLY A 48 -7.12 1.41 -23.59
C GLY A 48 -8.47 0.80 -23.97
N ASN A 49 -9.09 -0.01 -23.11
CA ASN A 49 -10.36 -0.69 -23.40
C ASN A 49 -11.54 -0.23 -22.52
N LEU A 50 -11.38 0.89 -21.79
CA LEU A 50 -12.53 1.55 -21.18
C LEU A 50 -13.59 1.84 -22.25
N LYS A 51 -14.87 1.65 -21.92
CA LYS A 51 -15.98 2.03 -22.80
C LYS A 51 -15.99 3.54 -22.95
N LEU A 52 -16.11 4.00 -24.19
CA LEU A 52 -16.10 5.43 -24.50
C LEU A 52 -17.23 6.20 -23.80
N GLU A 53 -18.39 5.58 -23.59
CA GLU A 53 -19.52 6.17 -22.86
C GLU A 53 -19.18 6.45 -21.39
N THR A 54 -18.49 5.53 -20.71
CA THR A 54 -17.99 5.73 -19.34
C THR A 54 -17.01 6.89 -19.30
N PHE A 55 -16.07 6.95 -20.26
CA PHE A 55 -15.12 8.07 -20.33
C PHE A 55 -15.81 9.40 -20.58
N ARG A 56 -16.81 9.45 -21.47
CA ARG A 56 -17.62 10.66 -21.72
C ARG A 56 -18.37 11.12 -20.48
N HIS A 57 -18.96 10.18 -19.73
CA HIS A 57 -19.63 10.51 -18.47
C HIS A 57 -18.64 11.11 -17.47
N TYR A 58 -17.46 10.51 -17.32
CA TYR A 58 -16.39 11.03 -16.48
C TYR A 58 -15.99 12.46 -16.87
N ILE A 59 -15.72 12.72 -18.15
CA ILE A 59 -15.39 14.07 -18.65
C ILE A 59 -16.53 15.06 -18.35
N ALA A 60 -17.80 14.65 -18.53
CA ALA A 60 -18.93 15.51 -18.22
C ALA A 60 -19.01 15.88 -16.73
N GLN A 61 -18.77 14.92 -15.83
CA GLN A 61 -18.69 15.18 -14.39
C GLN A 61 -17.49 16.08 -14.04
N ASP A 62 -16.35 15.86 -14.69
CA ASP A 62 -15.12 16.60 -14.44
C ASP A 62 -15.24 18.08 -14.87
N VAL A 63 -16.00 18.37 -15.92
CA VAL A 63 -16.35 19.76 -16.29
C VAL A 63 -17.11 20.47 -15.17
N TYR A 64 -18.03 19.80 -14.46
CA TYR A 64 -18.69 20.41 -13.29
C TYR A 64 -17.72 20.61 -12.13
N PHE A 65 -16.82 19.65 -11.90
CA PHE A 65 -15.79 19.75 -10.88
C PHE A 65 -14.83 20.91 -11.14
N LEU A 66 -14.26 21.01 -12.34
CA LEU A 66 -13.34 22.07 -12.74
C LEU A 66 -13.99 23.46 -12.69
N LYS A 67 -15.29 23.59 -12.97
CA LYS A 67 -16.02 24.86 -12.75
C LYS A 67 -16.04 25.25 -11.28
N ALA A 68 -16.29 24.31 -10.37
CA ALA A 68 -16.22 24.57 -8.93
C ALA A 68 -14.79 24.86 -8.47
N PHE A 69 -13.80 24.17 -9.05
CA PHE A 69 -12.38 24.38 -8.78
C PHE A 69 -11.93 25.80 -9.19
N ALA A 70 -12.34 26.27 -10.38
CA ALA A 70 -12.11 27.64 -10.83
C ALA A 70 -12.80 28.67 -9.92
N GLN A 71 -14.03 28.41 -9.47
CA GLN A 71 -14.73 29.28 -8.51
C GLN A 71 -14.02 29.35 -7.16
N ALA A 72 -13.44 28.25 -6.68
CA ALA A 72 -12.64 28.23 -5.46
C ALA A 72 -11.38 29.09 -5.61
N ILE A 73 -10.70 29.03 -6.77
CA ILE A 73 -9.56 29.90 -7.10
C ILE A 73 -9.98 31.37 -7.15
N ASP A 74 -11.12 31.69 -7.78
CA ASP A 74 -11.62 33.06 -7.82
C ASP A 74 -11.99 33.58 -6.41
N GLY A 75 -12.41 32.68 -5.50
CA GLY A 75 -12.54 32.98 -4.07
C GLY A 75 -11.20 33.27 -3.41
N LEU A 76 -10.19 32.44 -3.67
CA LEU A 76 -8.83 32.59 -3.16
C LEU A 76 -8.19 33.93 -3.58
N ILE A 77 -8.34 34.30 -4.86
CA ILE A 77 -7.87 35.59 -5.40
C ILE A 77 -8.49 36.74 -4.61
N ARG A 78 -9.80 36.70 -4.34
CA ARG A 78 -10.48 37.73 -3.52
C ARG A 78 -9.98 37.76 -2.08
N HIS A 79 -9.71 36.60 -1.48
CA HIS A 79 -9.21 36.53 -0.10
C HIS A 79 -7.79 37.09 0.02
N ILE A 80 -6.91 36.78 -0.93
CA ILE A 80 -5.50 37.20 -0.90
C ILE A 80 -5.31 38.62 -1.40
N MET A 81 -6.06 39.05 -2.42
CA MET A 81 -5.92 40.37 -3.04
C MET A 81 -6.92 41.42 -2.52
N GLY A 82 -7.92 41.03 -1.72
CA GLY A 82 -8.98 41.91 -1.22
C GLY A 82 -10.02 42.34 -2.27
N ASP A 83 -11.02 43.12 -1.86
CA ASP A 83 -12.14 43.58 -2.71
C ASP A 83 -11.71 44.55 -3.84
N SER A 84 -10.43 44.94 -3.91
CA SER A 84 -9.90 45.88 -4.91
C SER A 84 -9.79 45.31 -6.33
N PHE A 85 -10.12 44.03 -6.55
CA PHE A 85 -10.04 43.38 -7.86
C PHE A 85 -11.12 43.86 -8.87
N GLY A 86 -11.95 44.84 -8.50
CA GLY A 86 -12.90 45.49 -9.41
C GLY A 86 -12.29 46.54 -10.36
N VAL A 87 -11.10 47.09 -10.11
CA VAL A 87 -10.51 48.14 -10.96
C VAL A 87 -8.97 48.12 -10.92
N ARG A 88 -8.36 47.84 -12.08
CA ARG A 88 -6.99 48.16 -12.53
C ARG A 88 -5.79 47.52 -11.79
N TYR A 89 -4.91 46.97 -12.62
CA TYR A 89 -3.70 46.20 -12.34
C TYR A 89 -2.51 46.99 -11.75
N GLU A 90 -2.63 48.23 -11.27
CA GLU A 90 -1.42 49.06 -11.11
C GLU A 90 -1.05 49.55 -9.72
N LEU A 91 -1.87 49.44 -8.67
CA LEU A 91 -1.49 50.02 -7.37
C LEU A 91 -2.10 49.25 -6.19
N ALA A 92 -1.42 48.19 -5.73
CA ALA A 92 -1.65 47.59 -4.42
C ALA A 92 -0.35 46.97 -3.90
N GLU A 93 0.58 47.85 -3.53
CA GLU A 93 1.62 47.53 -2.54
C GLU A 93 0.94 47.25 -1.20
N GLU A 94 1.49 46.26 -0.49
CA GLU A 94 1.18 45.80 0.86
C GLU A 94 0.18 44.62 1.00
N CYS A 95 0.75 43.53 1.54
CA CYS A 95 0.13 42.40 2.24
C CYS A 95 -0.01 41.01 1.57
N ALA A 96 0.59 40.75 0.40
CA ALA A 96 0.89 39.37 -0.03
C ALA A 96 2.18 39.34 -0.86
N ASP A 97 3.03 38.35 -0.59
CA ASP A 97 4.26 38.02 -1.33
C ASP A 97 3.92 37.91 -2.84
N ASP A 98 4.62 38.66 -3.70
CA ASP A 98 4.31 38.72 -5.15
C ASP A 98 4.35 37.33 -5.81
N ASP A 99 5.15 36.43 -5.24
CA ASP A 99 5.23 35.02 -5.62
C ASP A 99 3.92 34.25 -5.40
N ALA A 100 3.20 34.50 -4.31
CA ALA A 100 1.93 33.82 -4.02
C ALA A 100 0.81 34.27 -4.99
N LYS A 101 0.77 35.57 -5.32
CA LYS A 101 -0.17 36.12 -6.31
C LYS A 101 0.08 35.52 -7.70
N SER A 102 1.36 35.42 -8.09
CA SER A 102 1.78 34.80 -9.35
C SER A 102 1.39 33.32 -9.41
N ALA A 103 1.65 32.55 -8.35
CA ALA A 103 1.30 31.13 -8.27
C ALA A 103 -0.21 30.89 -8.44
N ILE A 104 -1.06 31.71 -7.81
CA ILE A 104 -2.52 31.58 -7.91
C ILE A 104 -3.02 31.94 -9.31
N SER A 105 -2.45 32.99 -9.92
CA SER A 105 -2.78 33.37 -11.29
C SER A 105 -2.41 32.26 -12.29
N ASN A 106 -1.24 31.63 -12.10
CA ASN A 106 -0.80 30.49 -12.91
C ASN A 106 -1.70 29.27 -12.70
N LEU A 107 -2.06 28.94 -11.46
CA LEU A 107 -3.00 27.87 -11.16
C LEU A 107 -4.35 28.09 -11.85
N ARG A 108 -4.89 29.31 -11.80
CA ARG A 108 -6.11 29.68 -12.53
C ARG A 108 -5.96 29.45 -14.03
N LYS A 109 -4.83 29.85 -14.61
CA LYS A 109 -4.54 29.66 -16.03
C LYS A 109 -4.52 28.17 -16.39
N SER A 110 -3.82 27.33 -15.62
CA SER A 110 -3.76 25.89 -15.85
C SER A 110 -5.15 25.23 -15.82
N VAL A 111 -5.99 25.59 -14.85
CA VAL A 111 -7.38 25.08 -14.76
C VAL A 111 -8.23 25.51 -15.95
N MET A 112 -8.05 26.76 -16.42
CA MET A 112 -8.74 27.24 -17.62
C MET A 112 -8.25 26.56 -18.91
N GLU A 113 -6.98 26.16 -18.98
CA GLU A 113 -6.43 25.37 -20.07
C GLU A 113 -6.96 23.93 -20.05
N GLU A 114 -7.08 23.34 -18.87
CA GLU A 114 -7.70 22.02 -18.67
C GLU A 114 -9.18 22.02 -19.07
N LEU A 115 -9.96 23.02 -18.64
CA LEU A 115 -11.35 23.20 -19.09
C LEU A 115 -11.46 23.28 -20.61
N LYS A 116 -10.55 24.01 -21.28
CA LYS A 116 -10.52 24.06 -22.76
C LYS A 116 -10.17 22.71 -23.39
N MET A 117 -9.28 21.95 -22.76
CA MET A 117 -8.91 20.61 -23.18
C MET A 117 -10.12 19.66 -23.08
N HIS A 118 -10.88 19.70 -21.97
CA HIS A 118 -12.14 18.96 -21.83
C HIS A 118 -13.22 19.42 -22.81
N ASP A 119 -13.39 20.73 -23.02
CA ASP A 119 -14.30 21.28 -24.03
C ASP A 119 -13.95 20.75 -25.43
N SER A 120 -12.66 20.58 -25.75
CA SER A 120 -12.24 20.02 -27.03
C SER A 120 -12.67 18.56 -27.20
N PHE A 121 -12.65 17.76 -26.13
CA PHE A 121 -13.21 16.39 -26.16
C PHE A 121 -14.72 16.39 -26.39
N VAL A 122 -15.44 17.29 -25.70
CA VAL A 122 -16.89 17.44 -25.86
C VAL A 122 -17.25 17.87 -27.29
N GLN A 123 -16.49 18.79 -27.88
CA GLN A 123 -16.70 19.26 -29.26
C GLN A 123 -16.39 18.15 -30.29
N GLU A 124 -15.32 17.38 -30.07
CA GLU A 124 -14.93 16.26 -30.95
C GLU A 124 -15.97 15.12 -30.95
N TRP A 125 -16.73 14.94 -29.86
CA TRP A 125 -17.68 13.84 -29.70
C TRP A 125 -19.16 14.20 -29.83
N GLY A 126 -19.50 15.48 -29.97
CA GLY A 126 -20.87 15.98 -30.11
C GLY A 126 -21.45 16.56 -28.82
N SER A 127 -21.99 17.77 -28.88
CA SER A 127 -22.41 18.60 -27.74
C SER A 127 -23.72 18.19 -27.04
N ASP A 128 -24.49 17.27 -27.62
CA ASP A 128 -25.81 16.89 -27.07
C ASP A 128 -25.71 16.00 -25.81
N LEU A 129 -24.59 15.31 -25.60
CA LEU A 129 -24.43 14.32 -24.52
C LEU A 129 -24.13 14.94 -23.14
N VAL A 130 -23.50 16.11 -23.08
CA VAL A 130 -23.19 16.81 -21.80
C VAL A 130 -24.44 17.41 -21.16
N LYS A 131 -25.46 17.73 -21.97
CA LYS A 131 -26.73 18.27 -21.47
C LYS A 131 -27.64 17.20 -20.86
N GLU A 132 -27.44 15.93 -21.19
CA GLU A 132 -28.26 14.80 -20.69
C GLU A 132 -27.67 14.11 -19.45
N SER A 133 -26.38 14.30 -19.13
CA SER A 133 -25.77 13.66 -17.97
C SER A 133 -26.17 14.37 -16.66
N THR A 134 -26.98 13.72 -15.84
CA THR A 134 -27.24 14.16 -14.46
C THR A 134 -25.94 14.18 -13.64
N ILE A 135 -25.71 15.24 -12.88
CA ILE A 135 -24.56 15.33 -11.96
C ILE A 135 -24.71 14.22 -10.90
N ASN A 136 -23.69 13.38 -10.75
CA ASN A 136 -23.74 12.28 -9.80
C ASN A 136 -23.47 12.75 -8.36
N ALA A 137 -23.83 11.93 -7.37
CA ALA A 137 -23.72 12.29 -5.96
C ALA A 137 -22.27 12.55 -5.50
N ALA A 138 -21.29 11.86 -6.08
CA ALA A 138 -19.88 12.06 -5.74
C ALA A 138 -19.39 13.43 -6.21
N THR A 139 -19.73 13.84 -7.44
CA THR A 139 -19.43 15.18 -7.98
C THR A 139 -20.08 16.28 -7.14
N VAL A 140 -21.35 16.12 -6.76
CA VAL A 140 -22.05 17.09 -5.87
C VAL A 140 -21.35 17.19 -4.52
N LYS A 141 -21.00 16.05 -3.91
CA LYS A 141 -20.32 16.01 -2.61
C LYS A 141 -18.95 16.67 -2.68
N TYR A 142 -18.17 16.41 -3.73
CA TYR A 142 -16.82 16.96 -3.87
C TYR A 142 -16.85 18.47 -4.15
N THR A 143 -17.65 18.91 -5.13
CA THR A 143 -17.81 20.34 -5.43
C THR A 143 -18.36 21.12 -4.23
N GLY A 144 -19.32 20.55 -3.50
CA GLY A 144 -19.86 21.12 -2.27
C GLY A 144 -18.79 21.28 -1.17
N PHE A 145 -17.96 20.24 -0.95
CA PHE A 145 -16.84 20.28 -0.01
C PHE A 145 -15.83 21.39 -0.38
N LEU A 146 -15.44 21.47 -1.65
CA LEU A 146 -14.45 22.44 -2.11
C LEU A 146 -14.96 23.88 -1.98
N LEU A 147 -16.19 24.15 -2.44
CA LEU A 147 -16.79 25.48 -2.34
C LEU A 147 -17.09 25.88 -0.89
N ALA A 148 -17.50 24.94 -0.03
CA ALA A 148 -17.67 25.20 1.39
C ALA A 148 -16.34 25.62 2.03
N THR A 149 -15.26 24.89 1.76
CA THR A 149 -13.90 25.20 2.23
C THR A 149 -13.46 26.58 1.74
N ALA A 150 -13.63 26.88 0.44
CA ALA A 150 -13.29 28.18 -0.14
C ALA A 150 -14.10 29.36 0.42
N SER A 151 -15.33 29.09 0.90
CA SER A 151 -16.18 30.07 1.58
C SER A 151 -15.85 30.24 3.08
N GLY A 152 -14.88 29.48 3.61
CA GLY A 152 -14.50 29.50 5.02
C GLY A 152 -15.42 28.66 5.93
N LYS A 153 -16.29 27.82 5.37
CA LYS A 153 -17.12 26.87 6.11
C LYS A 153 -16.35 25.56 6.33
N VAL A 154 -15.47 25.57 7.31
CA VAL A 154 -14.65 24.40 7.71
C VAL A 154 -14.97 24.04 9.16
N ASP A 155 -15.27 22.76 9.43
CA ASP A 155 -15.62 22.29 10.76
C ASP A 155 -14.51 22.61 11.79
N GLY A 156 -14.90 23.18 12.92
CA GLY A 156 -13.98 23.63 13.98
C GLY A 156 -13.44 25.05 13.80
N VAL A 157 -13.63 25.65 12.63
CA VAL A 157 -13.38 27.08 12.40
C VAL A 157 -14.71 27.80 12.61
N LYS A 158 -14.76 28.79 13.52
CA LYS A 158 -15.91 29.73 13.53
C LYS A 158 -15.91 30.39 12.16
N GLY A 159 -16.82 29.97 11.28
CA GLY A 159 -16.99 30.55 9.96
C GLY A 159 -17.06 32.06 10.12
N PRO A 160 -16.31 32.83 9.32
CA PRO A 160 -16.30 34.26 9.50
C PRO A 160 -17.73 34.76 9.24
N GLY A 161 -18.14 35.76 10.00
CA GLY A 161 -19.04 36.76 9.46
C GLY A 161 -18.34 37.45 8.26
N LYS A 162 -18.35 38.77 8.19
CA LYS A 162 -17.43 39.46 7.27
C LYS A 162 -15.98 38.98 7.57
N LEU A 163 -15.26 38.42 6.61
CA LEU A 163 -13.84 38.05 6.75
C LEU A 163 -13.04 39.29 7.18
N SER A 164 -12.73 39.38 8.47
CA SER A 164 -12.47 40.68 9.10
C SER A 164 -10.99 41.04 9.08
N THR A 165 -10.09 40.05 9.11
CA THR A 165 -8.63 40.30 9.20
C THR A 165 -7.84 39.66 8.05
N PRO A 166 -6.68 40.24 7.65
CA PRO A 166 -5.77 39.61 6.69
C PRO A 166 -5.34 38.19 7.09
N PHE A 167 -5.11 37.95 8.38
CA PHE A 167 -4.72 36.63 8.90
C PHE A 167 -5.81 35.56 8.70
N GLU A 168 -7.08 35.90 8.96
CA GLU A 168 -8.21 35.00 8.69
C GLU A 168 -8.34 34.66 7.20
N ARG A 169 -8.07 35.64 6.31
CA ARG A 169 -8.08 35.42 4.87
C ARG A 169 -6.96 34.48 4.42
N THR A 170 -5.74 34.66 4.92
CA THR A 170 -4.61 33.76 4.68
C THR A 170 -4.89 32.34 5.18
N LYS A 171 -5.58 32.19 6.31
CA LYS A 171 -5.95 30.89 6.85
C LYS A 171 -6.95 30.14 5.96
N VAL A 172 -8.02 30.81 5.52
CA VAL A 172 -8.99 30.24 4.57
C VAL A 172 -8.31 29.90 3.25
N ALA A 173 -7.37 30.74 2.80
CA ALA A 173 -6.54 30.46 1.64
C ALA A 173 -5.73 29.16 1.79
N ALA A 174 -5.03 28.99 2.92
CA ALA A 174 -4.27 27.77 3.22
C ALA A 174 -5.16 26.52 3.25
N TYR A 175 -6.35 26.62 3.86
CA TYR A 175 -7.33 25.52 3.90
C TYR A 175 -7.85 25.16 2.51
N THR A 176 -8.14 26.16 1.69
CA THR A 176 -8.61 25.98 0.31
C THR A 176 -7.54 25.32 -0.54
N ILE A 177 -6.31 25.82 -0.48
CA ILE A 177 -5.17 25.21 -1.17
C ILE A 177 -4.95 23.78 -0.67
N GLY A 178 -4.98 23.53 0.64
CA GLY A 178 -4.88 22.18 1.20
C GLY A 178 -5.94 21.19 0.70
N ALA A 179 -7.16 21.67 0.43
CA ALA A 179 -8.23 20.86 -0.16
C ALA A 179 -8.08 20.65 -1.68
N MET A 180 -7.33 21.51 -2.38
CA MET A 180 -7.11 21.48 -3.83
C MET A 180 -5.84 20.74 -4.26
N THR A 181 -4.77 20.85 -3.46
CA THR A 181 -3.47 20.21 -3.74
C THR A 181 -3.57 18.71 -4.05
N PRO A 182 -4.40 17.90 -3.35
CA PRO A 182 -4.56 16.47 -3.63
C PRO A 182 -4.95 16.16 -5.08
N CYS A 183 -5.89 16.91 -5.65
CA CYS A 183 -6.35 16.74 -7.03
C CYS A 183 -5.19 16.91 -8.01
N MET A 184 -4.49 18.04 -7.94
CA MET A 184 -3.38 18.36 -8.84
C MET A 184 -2.26 17.31 -8.75
N ARG A 185 -1.87 16.92 -7.52
CA ARG A 185 -0.81 15.93 -7.32
C ARG A 185 -1.25 14.52 -7.73
N LEU A 186 -2.49 14.12 -7.45
CA LEU A 186 -3.00 12.80 -7.81
C LEU A 186 -3.04 12.62 -9.33
N TYR A 187 -3.55 13.59 -10.07
CA TYR A 187 -3.60 13.52 -11.53
C TYR A 187 -2.22 13.50 -12.18
N ALA A 188 -1.26 14.28 -11.66
CA ALA A 188 0.13 14.23 -12.12
C ALA A 188 0.76 12.85 -11.88
N TYR A 189 0.49 12.26 -10.70
CA TYR A 189 0.90 10.90 -10.36
C TYR A 189 0.28 9.86 -11.31
N LEU A 190 -1.05 9.89 -11.49
CA LEU A 190 -1.75 8.95 -12.38
C LEU A 190 -1.23 9.07 -13.81
N GLY A 191 -1.16 10.29 -14.37
CA GLY A 191 -0.66 10.51 -15.73
C GLY A 191 0.72 9.87 -15.93
N LYS A 192 1.64 10.08 -14.98
CA LYS A 192 2.99 9.49 -15.01
C LYS A 192 2.98 7.97 -14.94
N GLU A 193 2.18 7.37 -14.05
CA GLU A 193 2.06 5.91 -13.94
C GLU A 193 1.43 5.28 -15.19
N LEU A 194 0.54 6.00 -15.89
CA LEU A 194 -0.13 5.51 -17.09
C LEU A 194 0.66 5.69 -18.39
N GLN A 195 1.64 6.60 -18.41
CA GLN A 195 2.41 6.92 -19.61
C GLN A 195 3.08 5.70 -20.25
N VAL A 196 3.51 4.73 -19.43
CA VAL A 196 4.20 3.51 -19.89
C VAL A 196 3.34 2.61 -20.79
N PHE A 197 2.02 2.81 -20.83
CA PHE A 197 1.09 1.99 -21.62
C PHE A 197 0.75 2.58 -23.00
N LEU A 198 1.23 3.79 -23.31
CA LEU A 198 0.90 4.48 -24.56
C LEU A 198 1.57 3.88 -25.81
N ASP A 199 2.78 3.36 -25.67
CA ASP A 199 3.65 2.97 -26.80
C ASP A 199 3.73 1.45 -27.01
N ALA A 200 2.94 0.67 -26.26
CA ALA A 200 3.17 -0.77 -26.14
C ALA A 200 2.98 -1.57 -27.45
N ASP A 201 2.12 -1.14 -28.38
CA ASP A 201 1.68 -2.00 -29.50
C ASP A 201 1.50 -1.30 -30.87
N GLY A 202 1.98 -0.07 -31.05
CA GLY A 202 1.88 0.65 -32.34
C GLY A 202 0.44 1.04 -32.78
N SER A 203 -0.58 0.62 -32.05
CA SER A 203 -1.97 1.09 -32.14
C SER A 203 -2.14 2.42 -31.40
N SER A 204 -2.87 3.38 -31.98
CA SER A 204 -3.25 4.63 -31.29
C SER A 204 -4.06 4.32 -30.03
N HIS A 205 -3.51 4.63 -28.85
CA HIS A 205 -4.21 4.47 -27.58
C HIS A 205 -5.35 5.50 -27.48
N LEU A 206 -6.59 5.04 -27.31
CA LEU A 206 -7.80 5.88 -27.37
C LEU A 206 -7.74 7.09 -26.42
N TYR A 207 -7.14 6.90 -25.24
CA TYR A 207 -7.03 7.93 -24.20
C TYR A 207 -5.68 8.64 -24.15
N LYS A 208 -4.87 8.54 -25.22
CA LYS A 208 -3.51 9.10 -25.27
C LYS A 208 -3.46 10.57 -24.89
N LYS A 209 -4.36 11.39 -25.43
CA LYS A 209 -4.42 12.84 -25.17
C LYS A 209 -4.62 13.17 -23.69
N TRP A 210 -5.46 12.40 -22.99
CA TRP A 210 -5.69 12.58 -21.54
C TRP A 210 -4.41 12.22 -20.77
N ILE A 211 -3.80 11.06 -21.05
CA ILE A 211 -2.58 10.60 -20.37
C ILE A 211 -1.39 11.54 -20.64
N ASP A 212 -1.18 11.96 -21.90
CA ASP A 212 -0.12 12.90 -22.28
C ASP A 212 -0.29 14.26 -21.57
N SER A 213 -1.53 14.73 -21.37
CA SER A 213 -1.79 16.00 -20.69
C SER A 213 -1.36 15.95 -19.22
N TYR A 214 -1.79 14.94 -18.46
CA TYR A 214 -1.46 14.82 -17.03
C TYR A 214 -0.05 14.30 -16.74
N SER A 215 0.60 13.63 -17.71
CA SER A 215 2.01 13.23 -17.62
C SER A 215 3.00 14.31 -18.09
N SER A 216 2.48 15.44 -18.59
CA SER A 216 3.28 16.54 -19.11
C SER A 216 4.12 17.23 -18.03
N LYS A 217 5.24 17.84 -18.44
CA LYS A 217 6.09 18.61 -17.51
C LYS A 217 5.38 19.87 -17.02
N GLU A 218 4.51 20.43 -17.85
CA GLU A 218 3.69 21.61 -17.57
C GLU A 218 2.68 21.32 -16.46
N PHE A 219 2.04 20.15 -16.48
CA PHE A 219 1.10 19.74 -15.42
C PHE A 219 1.84 19.42 -14.11
N GLU A 220 2.96 18.70 -14.17
CA GLU A 220 3.82 18.46 -12.99
C GLU A 220 4.30 19.78 -12.37
N ALA A 221 4.68 20.77 -13.19
CA ALA A 221 5.06 22.10 -12.69
C ALA A 221 3.90 22.81 -11.99
N SER A 222 2.67 22.66 -12.49
CA SER A 222 1.47 23.21 -11.85
C SER A 222 1.17 22.52 -10.50
N ALA A 223 1.36 21.20 -10.43
CA ALA A 223 1.23 20.44 -9.18
C ALA A 223 2.29 20.89 -8.14
N LEU A 224 3.54 21.09 -8.55
CA LEU A 224 4.59 21.60 -7.68
C LEU A 224 4.32 23.03 -7.20
N GLN A 225 3.76 23.89 -8.07
CA GLN A 225 3.41 25.27 -7.69
C GLN A 225 2.34 25.34 -6.60
N ILE A 226 1.29 24.51 -6.68
CA ILE A 226 0.26 24.50 -5.64
C ILE A 226 0.76 23.89 -4.33
N GLU A 227 1.72 22.97 -4.38
CA GLU A 227 2.39 22.42 -3.19
C GLU A 227 3.30 23.45 -2.51
N ASP A 228 4.13 24.17 -3.27
CA ASP A 228 4.96 25.26 -2.75
C ASP A 228 4.09 26.37 -2.13
N LEU A 229 2.95 26.70 -2.76
CA LEU A 229 2.00 27.64 -2.20
C LEU A 229 1.39 27.13 -0.88
N LEU A 230 1.06 25.84 -0.79
CA LEU A 230 0.56 25.24 0.44
C LEU A 230 1.60 25.35 1.57
N ASP A 231 2.85 25.03 1.26
CA ASP A 231 3.95 25.11 2.22
C ASP A 231 4.15 26.55 2.71
N LYS A 232 4.18 27.53 1.80
CA LYS A 232 4.30 28.97 2.12
C LYS A 232 3.17 29.49 2.98
N LEU A 233 1.91 29.21 2.62
CA LEU A 233 0.74 29.67 3.36
C LEU A 233 0.64 29.06 4.77
N SER A 234 1.33 27.95 5.00
CA SER A 234 1.26 27.20 6.25
C SER A 234 2.35 27.56 7.27
N VAL A 235 3.35 28.36 6.89
CA VAL A 235 4.47 28.74 7.76
C VAL A 235 4.02 29.44 9.05
N SER A 236 2.97 30.26 8.98
CA SER A 236 2.47 31.05 10.12
C SER A 236 1.33 30.39 10.90
N LEU A 237 0.96 29.15 10.54
CA LEU A 237 -0.15 28.42 11.16
C LEU A 237 0.30 27.66 12.40
N THR A 238 -0.61 27.53 13.35
CA THR A 238 -0.47 26.71 14.56
C THR A 238 -0.64 25.22 14.25
N GLY A 239 -0.20 24.34 15.16
CA GLY A 239 -0.37 22.89 15.00
C GLY A 239 -1.82 22.45 14.78
N GLU A 240 -2.78 23.05 15.50
CA GLU A 240 -4.20 22.75 15.32
C GLU A 240 -4.72 23.14 13.93
N GLU A 241 -4.20 24.23 13.36
CA GLU A 241 -4.57 24.69 12.02
C GLU A 241 -3.95 23.81 10.93
N LEU A 242 -2.72 23.32 11.14
CA LEU A 242 -2.09 22.33 10.27
C LEU A 242 -2.86 21.00 10.29
N ASP A 243 -3.36 20.57 11.45
CA ASP A 243 -4.21 19.37 11.57
C ASP A 243 -5.53 19.52 10.79
N ILE A 244 -6.08 20.74 10.68
CA ILE A 244 -7.25 21.03 9.85
C ILE A 244 -6.89 20.86 8.37
N ILE A 245 -5.76 21.41 7.91
CA ILE A 245 -5.29 21.22 6.53
C ILE A 245 -5.11 19.75 6.22
N GLU A 246 -4.51 18.98 7.13
CA GLU A 246 -4.33 17.54 6.97
C GLU A 246 -5.69 16.83 6.76
N LYS A 247 -6.70 17.15 7.58
CA LYS A 247 -8.05 16.58 7.45
C LYS A 247 -8.69 16.94 6.12
N LEU A 248 -8.55 18.19 5.67
CA LEU A 248 -9.06 18.65 4.37
C LEU A 248 -8.37 17.93 3.21
N TYR A 249 -7.04 17.80 3.26
CA TYR A 249 -6.24 17.10 2.27
C TYR A 249 -6.68 15.62 2.18
N HIS A 250 -6.80 14.94 3.31
CA HIS A 250 -7.27 13.56 3.36
C HIS A 250 -8.70 13.41 2.86
N GLN A 251 -9.59 14.34 3.20
CA GLN A 251 -10.98 14.31 2.74
C GLN A 251 -11.07 14.49 1.23
N ALA A 252 -10.25 15.37 0.64
CA ALA A 252 -10.13 15.51 -0.81
C ALA A 252 -9.63 14.20 -1.47
N MET A 253 -8.59 13.56 -0.94
CA MET A 253 -8.13 12.24 -1.43
C MET A 253 -9.23 11.18 -1.41
N LYS A 254 -10.09 11.15 -0.38
CA LYS A 254 -11.24 10.24 -0.33
C LYS A 254 -12.29 10.58 -1.39
N LEU A 255 -12.55 11.86 -1.60
CA LEU A 255 -13.51 12.33 -2.60
C LEU A 255 -13.05 12.03 -4.02
N GLU A 256 -11.73 12.08 -4.30
CA GLU A 256 -11.15 11.62 -5.56
C GLU A 256 -11.44 10.13 -5.81
N ILE A 257 -11.22 9.29 -4.80
CA ILE A 257 -11.55 7.86 -4.88
C ILE A 257 -13.04 7.65 -5.15
N GLU A 258 -13.91 8.36 -4.43
CA GLU A 258 -15.36 8.32 -4.65
C GLU A 258 -15.72 8.79 -6.06
N PHE A 259 -15.04 9.80 -6.59
CA PHE A 259 -15.23 10.32 -7.95
C PHE A 259 -14.91 9.28 -9.01
N PHE A 260 -13.78 8.56 -8.90
CA PHE A 260 -13.46 7.45 -9.80
C PHE A 260 -14.41 6.25 -9.64
N THR A 261 -14.86 5.97 -8.41
CA THR A 261 -15.77 4.85 -8.13
C THR A 261 -17.18 5.08 -8.66
N ALA A 262 -17.63 6.33 -8.68
CA ALA A 262 -18.96 6.70 -9.12
C ALA A 262 -19.16 6.62 -10.65
N GLN A 263 -18.10 6.37 -11.42
CA GLN A 263 -18.18 6.28 -12.87
C GLN A 263 -18.94 5.01 -13.29
N PRO A 264 -19.91 5.11 -14.22
CA PRO A 264 -20.70 3.97 -14.65
C PRO A 264 -19.84 2.96 -15.39
N LEU A 265 -19.66 1.76 -14.85
CA LEU A 265 -18.78 0.75 -15.41
C LEU A 265 -19.49 -0.59 -15.60
N ASP A 266 -20.13 -0.74 -16.76
CA ASP A 266 -20.88 -1.93 -17.16
C ASP A 266 -20.02 -2.97 -17.88
N GLN A 267 -18.72 -2.72 -18.03
CA GLN A 267 -17.77 -3.70 -18.53
C GLN A 267 -17.18 -4.55 -17.40
N LYS A 268 -16.78 -5.77 -17.74
CA LYS A 268 -16.05 -6.63 -16.80
C LYS A 268 -14.64 -6.09 -16.55
N THR A 269 -14.16 -6.28 -15.33
CA THR A 269 -12.88 -5.74 -14.90
C THR A 269 -12.07 -6.76 -14.12
N VAL A 270 -10.76 -6.78 -14.33
CA VAL A 270 -9.84 -7.64 -13.56
C VAL A 270 -9.68 -7.19 -12.10
N VAL A 271 -10.14 -5.98 -11.80
CA VAL A 271 -10.15 -5.39 -10.46
C VAL A 271 -11.55 -4.90 -10.06
N PRO A 272 -11.92 -4.99 -8.78
CA PRO A 272 -11.26 -5.83 -7.81
C PRO A 272 -11.54 -7.31 -8.08
N LEU A 273 -10.58 -8.18 -7.76
CA LEU A 273 -10.70 -9.64 -7.92
C LEU A 273 -11.97 -10.17 -7.24
N SER A 274 -12.39 -9.51 -6.16
CA SER A 274 -13.59 -9.81 -5.39
C SER A 274 -14.90 -9.78 -6.18
N LYS A 275 -15.03 -8.88 -7.17
CA LYS A 275 -16.31 -8.49 -7.77
C LYS A 275 -16.88 -9.55 -8.71
N ASP A 276 -16.02 -10.25 -9.44
CA ASP A 276 -16.41 -11.22 -10.47
C ASP A 276 -16.50 -12.67 -9.93
N LEU A 277 -16.21 -12.89 -8.64
CA LEU A 277 -16.33 -14.19 -8.01
C LEU A 277 -17.74 -14.38 -7.45
N ASN A 278 -18.57 -15.17 -8.13
CA ASN A 278 -19.85 -15.62 -7.56
C ASN A 278 -19.56 -16.48 -6.31
N PRO A 279 -19.97 -16.06 -5.09
CA PRO A 279 -19.68 -16.80 -3.86
C PRO A 279 -20.30 -18.20 -3.81
N ALA A 280 -21.37 -18.43 -4.60
CA ALA A 280 -21.97 -19.75 -4.72
C ALA A 280 -21.05 -20.74 -5.45
N ASP A 281 -20.31 -20.27 -6.46
CA ASP A 281 -19.50 -21.11 -7.36
C ASP A 281 -18.01 -21.06 -7.03
N ASN A 282 -17.55 -19.97 -6.39
CA ASN A 282 -16.14 -19.70 -6.16
C ASN A 282 -15.84 -19.40 -4.69
N ARG A 283 -14.63 -19.75 -4.27
CA ARG A 283 -14.06 -19.39 -2.97
C ARG A 283 -12.71 -18.71 -3.19
N LEU A 284 -12.60 -17.46 -2.77
CA LEU A 284 -11.30 -16.80 -2.71
C LEU A 284 -10.56 -17.25 -1.45
N MET A 285 -9.32 -17.69 -1.61
CA MET A 285 -8.44 -18.11 -0.53
C MET A 285 -7.18 -17.24 -0.57
N LEU A 286 -6.95 -16.46 0.48
CA LEU A 286 -5.73 -15.70 0.64
C LEU A 286 -4.79 -16.45 1.58
N PHE A 287 -3.56 -16.64 1.11
CA PHE A 287 -2.45 -17.18 1.86
C PHE A 287 -1.40 -16.10 2.02
N SER A 288 -0.79 -16.03 3.20
CA SER A 288 0.30 -15.09 3.43
C SER A 288 1.40 -15.75 4.26
N ASP A 289 2.64 -15.48 3.88
CA ASP A 289 3.74 -15.49 4.85
C ASP A 289 3.54 -14.36 5.86
N PHE A 290 4.16 -14.47 7.02
CA PHE A 290 3.96 -13.54 8.11
C PHE A 290 5.17 -12.63 8.35
N ASP A 291 6.37 -13.20 8.46
CA ASP A 291 7.54 -12.42 8.81
C ASP A 291 7.99 -11.58 7.62
N LEU A 292 8.22 -10.28 7.84
CA LEU A 292 8.64 -9.30 6.83
C LEU A 292 7.60 -9.06 5.71
N THR A 293 6.76 -10.05 5.41
CA THR A 293 5.56 -9.93 4.58
C THR A 293 4.45 -9.16 5.30
N CYS A 294 4.04 -9.57 6.50
CA CYS A 294 3.02 -8.87 7.30
C CYS A 294 3.65 -7.97 8.37
N THR A 295 4.80 -8.36 8.93
CA THR A 295 5.52 -7.61 9.97
C THR A 295 6.58 -6.69 9.38
N VAL A 296 6.90 -5.57 10.04
CA VAL A 296 8.02 -4.70 9.63
C VAL A 296 9.37 -5.29 10.07
N VAL A 297 9.36 -6.06 11.16
CA VAL A 297 10.54 -6.68 11.76
C VAL A 297 10.31 -8.18 11.88
N ASP A 298 11.38 -8.92 11.64
CA ASP A 298 11.46 -10.36 11.82
C ASP A 298 11.04 -10.80 13.23
N SER A 299 10.06 -11.72 13.33
CA SER A 299 9.58 -12.19 14.63
C SER A 299 10.67 -12.87 15.47
N SER A 300 11.62 -13.56 14.84
CA SER A 300 12.70 -14.25 15.55
C SER A 300 13.61 -13.26 16.29
N ALA A 301 13.84 -12.07 15.73
CA ALA A 301 14.60 -11.01 16.38
C ALA A 301 13.87 -10.47 17.62
N ILE A 302 12.55 -10.28 17.52
CA ILE A 302 11.71 -9.84 18.65
C ILE A 302 11.78 -10.86 19.80
N LEU A 303 11.72 -12.14 19.46
CA LEU A 303 11.75 -13.22 20.44
C LEU A 303 13.10 -13.32 21.15
N ALA A 304 14.19 -13.16 20.40
CA ALA A 304 15.51 -13.06 20.98
C ALA A 304 15.65 -11.85 21.91
N GLU A 305 15.09 -10.68 21.54
CA GLU A 305 15.09 -9.51 22.42
C GLU A 305 14.34 -9.75 23.73
N ILE A 306 13.14 -10.35 23.67
CA ILE A 306 12.38 -10.73 24.87
C ILE A 306 13.21 -11.70 25.72
N ALA A 307 13.84 -12.68 25.09
CA ALA A 307 14.68 -13.66 25.78
C ALA A 307 15.83 -12.97 26.52
N ILE A 308 16.49 -12.00 25.88
CA ILE A 308 17.60 -11.26 26.46
C ILE A 308 17.15 -10.32 27.59
N ILE A 309 16.01 -9.63 27.42
CA ILE A 309 15.51 -8.63 28.39
C ILE A 309 14.99 -9.30 29.67
N THR A 310 14.33 -10.45 29.53
CA THR A 310 13.71 -11.18 30.65
C THR A 310 14.67 -12.15 31.33
N ALA A 311 15.89 -12.32 30.81
CA ALA A 311 16.88 -13.19 31.38
C ALA A 311 17.55 -12.62 32.65
N PRO A 312 17.97 -13.49 33.58
CA PRO A 312 18.69 -13.08 34.77
C PRO A 312 19.98 -12.34 34.42
N LYS A 313 20.28 -11.30 35.22
CA LYS A 313 21.55 -10.54 35.13
C LYS A 313 22.59 -11.17 36.06
N SER A 314 23.86 -10.92 35.80
CA SER A 314 25.01 -11.46 36.56
C SER A 314 24.92 -11.27 38.07
N ASP A 315 24.16 -10.26 38.52
CA ASP A 315 24.09 -9.84 39.93
C ASP A 315 22.87 -10.40 40.67
N GLN A 316 22.05 -11.25 40.02
CA GLN A 316 20.86 -11.86 40.60
C GLN A 316 21.09 -13.36 40.86
N ASN A 317 21.13 -13.75 42.14
CA ASN A 317 21.18 -15.17 42.53
C ASN A 317 19.91 -15.90 42.05
N GLN A 318 20.08 -16.90 41.18
CA GLN A 318 18.98 -17.81 40.80
C GLN A 318 18.59 -18.65 42.03
N SER A 319 17.32 -18.61 42.43
CA SER A 319 16.79 -19.50 43.47
C SER A 319 16.71 -20.94 42.95
N GLU A 320 16.97 -21.94 43.78
CA GLU A 320 17.05 -23.38 43.42
C GLU A 320 15.80 -23.95 42.70
N ASN A 321 14.65 -23.27 42.75
CA ASN A 321 13.39 -23.68 42.11
C ASN A 321 13.14 -23.07 40.71
N GLN A 322 14.08 -22.31 40.14
CA GLN A 322 13.92 -21.72 38.81
C GLN A 322 14.58 -22.58 37.73
N ILE A 323 13.91 -22.72 36.57
CA ILE A 323 14.48 -23.38 35.38
C ILE A 323 15.84 -22.73 35.07
N ALA A 324 16.90 -23.53 35.01
CA ALA A 324 18.25 -23.07 34.67
C ALA A 324 18.22 -22.37 33.30
N ARG A 325 18.41 -21.05 33.33
CA ARG A 325 18.34 -20.16 32.17
C ARG A 325 19.67 -19.43 32.00
N MET A 326 20.07 -19.25 30.74
CA MET A 326 21.25 -18.48 30.37
C MET A 326 21.16 -17.03 30.89
N LEU A 327 22.30 -16.44 31.23
CA LEU A 327 22.38 -15.03 31.60
C LEU A 327 22.13 -14.14 30.37
N SER A 328 21.64 -12.92 30.61
CA SER A 328 21.34 -11.96 29.54
C SER A 328 22.54 -11.67 28.60
N GLY A 329 23.76 -11.62 29.15
CA GLY A 329 24.99 -11.44 28.37
C GLY A 329 25.30 -12.63 27.46
N ASP A 330 25.15 -13.84 27.99
CA ASP A 330 25.41 -15.07 27.24
C ASP A 330 24.36 -15.29 26.15
N LEU A 331 23.08 -15.01 26.43
CA LEU A 331 22.01 -15.07 25.41
C LEU A 331 22.29 -14.12 24.24
N ARG A 332 22.71 -12.88 24.54
CA ARG A 332 23.05 -11.90 23.50
C ARG A 332 24.21 -12.39 22.62
N ASN A 333 25.24 -12.98 23.24
CA ASN A 333 26.38 -13.53 22.52
C ASN A 333 25.98 -14.74 21.67
N THR A 334 25.26 -15.69 22.25
CA THR A 334 24.78 -16.90 21.56
C THR A 334 23.86 -16.55 20.39
N TRP A 335 22.88 -15.66 20.59
CA TRP A 335 22.02 -15.19 19.50
C TRP A 335 22.83 -14.50 18.39
N GLY A 336 23.82 -13.67 18.76
CA GLY A 336 24.72 -13.03 17.79
C GLY A 336 25.50 -14.03 16.95
N VAL A 337 25.99 -15.12 17.57
CA VAL A 337 26.69 -16.21 16.86
C VAL A 337 25.73 -16.96 15.93
N LEU A 338 24.56 -17.37 16.42
CA LEU A 338 23.56 -18.08 15.64
C LEU A 338 23.07 -17.27 14.43
N SER A 339 22.77 -15.98 14.63
CA SER A 339 22.30 -15.08 13.56
C SER A 339 23.38 -14.86 12.50
N LYS A 340 24.64 -14.68 12.91
CA LYS A 340 25.77 -14.55 11.99
C LYS A 340 25.95 -15.83 11.17
N GLN A 341 25.97 -16.98 11.84
CA GLN A 341 26.12 -18.29 11.19
C GLN A 341 24.96 -18.56 10.21
N TYR A 342 23.72 -18.26 10.60
CA TYR A 342 22.55 -18.38 9.72
C TYR A 342 22.74 -17.55 8.45
N THR A 343 23.15 -16.29 8.58
CA THR A 343 23.31 -15.37 7.44
C THR A 343 24.38 -15.87 6.46
N GLU A 344 25.53 -16.31 6.98
CA GLU A 344 26.66 -16.80 6.17
C GLU A 344 26.30 -18.12 5.45
N GLU A 345 25.69 -19.08 6.16
CA GLU A 345 25.28 -20.35 5.58
C GLU A 345 24.10 -20.19 4.60
N TYR A 346 23.17 -19.28 4.87
CA TYR A 346 22.04 -18.99 3.98
C TYR A 346 22.53 -18.46 2.64
N GLU A 347 23.41 -17.46 2.62
CA GLU A 347 23.97 -16.94 1.36
C GLU A 347 24.70 -18.04 0.58
N HIS A 348 25.50 -18.87 1.26
CA HIS A 348 26.15 -20.01 0.62
C HIS A 348 25.14 -21.04 0.07
N CYS A 349 24.06 -21.30 0.80
CA CYS A 349 22.98 -22.16 0.34
C CYS A 349 22.34 -21.58 -0.94
N ILE A 350 21.97 -20.30 -0.93
CA ILE A 350 21.39 -19.61 -2.10
C ILE A 350 22.32 -19.68 -3.32
N GLU A 351 23.63 -19.53 -3.14
CA GLU A 351 24.61 -19.67 -4.22
C GLU A 351 24.60 -21.08 -4.83
N ASN A 352 24.52 -22.11 -3.99
CA ASN A 352 24.50 -23.51 -4.42
C ASN A 352 23.18 -23.95 -5.06
N LEU A 353 22.06 -23.25 -4.79
CA LEU A 353 20.75 -23.54 -5.40
C LEU A 353 20.71 -23.22 -6.90
N MET A 354 21.57 -22.32 -7.38
CA MET A 354 21.45 -21.77 -8.72
C MET A 354 22.03 -22.73 -9.79
N PRO A 355 21.26 -23.12 -10.83
CA PRO A 355 21.82 -23.88 -11.94
C PRO A 355 22.83 -23.02 -12.71
N THR A 356 23.82 -23.67 -13.34
CA THR A 356 24.92 -22.98 -14.04
C THR A 356 24.48 -22.18 -15.26
N VAL A 357 23.31 -22.51 -15.84
CA VAL A 357 22.73 -21.82 -16.99
C VAL A 357 21.29 -21.46 -16.68
N LYS A 358 20.87 -20.24 -17.05
CA LYS A 358 19.47 -19.82 -16.94
C LYS A 358 18.59 -20.69 -17.84
N VAL A 359 17.54 -21.26 -17.26
CA VAL A 359 16.62 -22.16 -17.97
C VAL A 359 15.28 -21.48 -18.29
N ALA A 360 14.51 -22.09 -19.19
CA ALA A 360 13.07 -21.83 -19.28
C ALA A 360 12.38 -22.21 -17.96
N PHE A 361 11.16 -21.71 -17.73
CA PHE A 361 10.44 -21.96 -16.48
C PHE A 361 10.44 -23.45 -16.11
N ASN A 362 11.08 -23.78 -14.99
CA ASN A 362 11.31 -25.15 -14.54
C ASN A 362 10.93 -25.30 -13.07
N TYR A 363 9.64 -25.57 -12.83
CA TYR A 363 9.09 -25.76 -11.49
C TYR A 363 9.74 -26.95 -10.76
N GLU A 364 9.87 -28.11 -11.43
CA GLU A 364 10.39 -29.32 -10.79
C GLU A 364 11.86 -29.18 -10.41
N GLY A 365 12.66 -28.53 -11.25
CA GLY A 365 14.05 -28.20 -10.94
C GLY A 365 14.16 -27.26 -9.74
N LEU A 366 13.29 -26.25 -9.65
CA LEU A 366 13.24 -25.33 -8.52
C LEU A 366 12.84 -26.06 -7.23
N ARG A 367 11.80 -26.90 -7.28
CA ARG A 367 11.36 -27.72 -6.14
C ARG A 367 12.49 -28.57 -5.60
N LYS A 368 13.17 -29.31 -6.47
CA LYS A 368 14.33 -30.13 -6.11
C LYS A 368 15.48 -29.30 -5.53
N ALA A 369 15.74 -28.12 -6.07
CA ALA A 369 16.76 -27.24 -5.49
C ALA A 369 16.37 -26.82 -4.06
N LEU A 370 15.12 -26.41 -3.84
CA LEU A 370 14.63 -25.96 -2.53
C LEU A 370 14.57 -27.06 -1.45
N GLU A 371 14.78 -28.34 -1.80
CA GLU A 371 15.07 -29.39 -0.82
C GLU A 371 16.37 -29.11 -0.06
N GLN A 372 17.40 -28.56 -0.73
CA GLN A 372 18.66 -28.18 -0.06
C GLN A 372 18.46 -27.04 0.94
N LEU A 373 17.60 -26.07 0.57
CA LEU A 373 17.21 -25.00 1.49
C LEU A 373 16.42 -25.56 2.67
N SER A 374 15.58 -26.56 2.42
CA SER A 374 14.81 -27.24 3.48
C SER A 374 15.72 -27.93 4.48
N ASP A 375 16.76 -28.62 4.01
CA ASP A 375 17.75 -29.24 4.90
C ASP A 375 18.56 -28.22 5.70
N PHE A 376 18.89 -27.08 5.08
CA PHE A 376 19.52 -25.96 5.77
C PHE A 376 18.64 -25.40 6.89
N GLU A 377 17.37 -25.07 6.61
CA GLU A 377 16.45 -24.51 7.60
C GLU A 377 16.24 -25.46 8.79
N ARG A 378 16.09 -26.76 8.53
CA ARG A 378 15.97 -27.78 9.59
C ARG A 378 17.21 -27.82 10.49
N ARG A 379 18.43 -27.72 9.93
CA ARG A 379 19.66 -27.64 10.71
C ARG A 379 19.76 -26.35 11.51
N ALA A 380 19.36 -25.22 10.92
CA ALA A 380 19.34 -23.94 11.61
C ALA A 380 18.40 -23.96 12.83
N ASN A 381 17.19 -24.50 12.67
CA ASN A 381 16.25 -24.68 13.79
C ASN A 381 16.80 -25.62 14.87
N SER A 382 17.42 -26.74 14.49
CA SER A 382 18.07 -27.63 15.47
C SER A 382 19.12 -26.91 16.30
N ARG A 383 19.99 -26.08 15.70
CA ARG A 383 20.98 -25.29 16.45
C ARG A 383 20.34 -24.33 17.44
N VAL A 384 19.21 -23.72 17.09
CA VAL A 384 18.48 -22.85 18.01
C VAL A 384 17.96 -23.64 19.21
N ILE A 385 17.35 -24.81 18.97
CA ILE A 385 16.85 -25.70 20.04
C ILE A 385 18.02 -26.13 20.95
N GLU A 386 19.08 -26.66 20.35
CA GLU A 386 20.28 -27.15 21.05
C GLU A 386 20.97 -26.06 21.88
N SER A 387 20.93 -24.80 21.41
CA SER A 387 21.50 -23.67 22.15
C SER A 387 20.74 -23.31 23.43
N GLY A 388 19.47 -23.69 23.54
CA GLY A 388 18.60 -23.31 24.65
C GLY A 388 18.29 -21.81 24.71
N VAL A 389 18.59 -21.01 23.68
CA VAL A 389 18.43 -19.54 23.68
C VAL A 389 16.98 -19.09 23.90
N LEU A 390 16.02 -19.97 23.60
CA LEU A 390 14.59 -19.74 23.75
C LEU A 390 13.99 -20.32 25.05
N LYS A 391 14.79 -21.03 25.84
CA LYS A 391 14.35 -21.64 27.10
C LYS A 391 14.08 -20.58 28.15
N GLY A 392 13.01 -20.77 28.91
CA GLY A 392 12.63 -19.86 30.01
C GLY A 392 11.81 -18.64 29.57
N LEU A 393 11.41 -18.55 28.30
CA LEU A 393 10.51 -17.51 27.82
C LEU A 393 9.10 -17.72 28.38
N ASN A 394 8.48 -16.67 28.93
CA ASN A 394 7.13 -16.71 29.44
C ASN A 394 6.10 -16.43 28.34
N LEU A 395 5.00 -17.19 28.31
CA LEU A 395 3.94 -17.05 27.32
C LEU A 395 3.28 -15.65 27.31
N GLU A 396 3.07 -15.03 28.48
CA GLU A 396 2.47 -13.69 28.58
C GLU A 396 3.40 -12.60 28.05
N ASP A 397 4.72 -12.76 28.23
CA ASP A 397 5.70 -11.83 27.65
C ASP A 397 5.68 -11.89 26.12
N ILE A 398 5.57 -13.10 25.56
CA ILE A 398 5.44 -13.31 24.12
C ILE A 398 4.13 -12.68 23.60
N LYS A 399 2.99 -12.91 24.28
CA LYS A 399 1.69 -12.31 23.90
C LYS A 399 1.78 -10.77 23.86
N ARG A 400 2.29 -10.16 24.93
CA ARG A 400 2.44 -8.71 25.05
C ARG A 400 3.35 -8.12 23.98
N ALA A 401 4.39 -8.84 23.57
CA ALA A 401 5.25 -8.41 22.48
C ALA A 401 4.54 -8.50 21.12
N GLY A 402 3.76 -9.55 20.90
CA GLY A 402 2.94 -9.69 19.70
C GLY A 402 1.88 -8.59 19.56
N GLU A 403 1.26 -8.14 20.65
CA GLU A 403 0.29 -7.02 20.65
C GLU A 403 0.93 -5.69 20.23
N ARG A 404 2.24 -5.56 20.42
CA ARG A 404 3.02 -4.37 20.08
C ARG A 404 3.74 -4.49 18.75
N LEU A 405 3.52 -5.59 18.03
CA LEU A 405 4.20 -5.82 16.77
C LEU A 405 3.74 -4.79 15.73
N ILE A 406 4.72 -4.17 15.08
CA ILE A 406 4.47 -3.21 14.01
C ILE A 406 4.25 -4.00 12.72
N LEU A 407 3.02 -3.93 12.20
CA LEU A 407 2.66 -4.50 10.90
C LEU A 407 3.02 -3.55 9.77
N GLN A 408 3.28 -4.12 8.60
CA GLN A 408 3.45 -3.37 7.36
C GLN A 408 2.24 -2.46 7.13
N ASP A 409 2.49 -1.24 6.64
CA ASP A 409 1.39 -0.32 6.36
C ASP A 409 0.42 -0.92 5.32
N GLY A 410 -0.88 -0.77 5.58
CA GLY A 410 -1.93 -1.44 4.82
C GLY A 410 -2.24 -2.89 5.23
N CYS A 411 -1.33 -3.60 5.91
CA CYS A 411 -1.53 -4.96 6.45
C CYS A 411 -2.39 -4.98 7.73
N LYS A 412 -3.26 -3.98 7.92
CA LYS A 412 -4.07 -3.87 9.14
C LYS A 412 -5.07 -5.01 9.20
N VAL A 413 -5.35 -5.45 10.44
CA VAL A 413 -6.38 -6.43 10.83
C VAL A 413 -7.71 -6.26 10.07
N ASN A 414 -8.10 -5.03 9.69
CA ASN A 414 -9.29 -4.78 8.88
C ASN A 414 -9.30 -5.46 7.50
N LEU A 415 -8.16 -5.62 6.82
CA LEU A 415 -8.08 -6.39 5.56
C LEU A 415 -8.42 -7.86 5.83
N LEU A 416 -7.83 -8.42 6.89
CA LEU A 416 -8.04 -9.81 7.30
C LEU A 416 -9.50 -10.04 7.76
N ILE A 417 -10.09 -9.08 8.50
CA ILE A 417 -11.50 -9.09 8.90
C ILE A 417 -12.43 -9.01 7.68
N ARG A 418 -12.19 -8.05 6.76
CA ARG A 418 -13.04 -7.85 5.58
C ARG A 418 -13.07 -9.10 4.69
N LEU A 419 -11.95 -9.80 4.54
CA LEU A 419 -11.91 -11.05 3.80
C LEU A 419 -12.84 -12.09 4.45
N HIS A 420 -12.79 -12.25 5.77
CA HIS A 420 -13.67 -13.19 6.46
C HIS A 420 -15.16 -12.87 6.29
N THR A 421 -15.56 -11.60 6.40
CA THR A 421 -16.98 -11.19 6.29
C THR A 421 -17.62 -11.52 4.93
N ILE A 422 -16.82 -11.85 3.90
CA ILE A 422 -17.28 -12.11 2.53
C ILE A 422 -17.28 -13.63 2.21
N ASP A 423 -17.31 -14.53 3.21
CA ASP A 423 -17.21 -16.00 3.03
C ASP A 423 -15.94 -16.42 2.26
N ARG A 424 -14.80 -15.79 2.62
CA ARG A 424 -13.47 -16.07 2.05
C ARG A 424 -12.57 -16.72 3.09
N LEU A 425 -11.74 -17.67 2.67
CA LEU A 425 -10.79 -18.30 3.58
C LEU A 425 -9.49 -17.50 3.61
N LEU A 426 -8.98 -17.28 4.81
CA LEU A 426 -7.67 -16.68 5.04
C LEU A 426 -6.83 -17.65 5.85
N ALA A 427 -5.67 -18.02 5.30
CA ALA A 427 -4.71 -18.89 5.95
C ALA A 427 -3.34 -18.22 6.00
N THR A 428 -2.67 -18.27 7.14
CA THR A 428 -1.31 -17.75 7.26
C THR A 428 -0.36 -18.94 7.39
N LEU A 429 0.59 -19.04 6.46
CA LEU A 429 1.62 -20.09 6.48
C LEU A 429 2.94 -19.43 6.89
N CYS A 430 3.38 -19.65 8.13
CA CYS A 430 4.64 -19.09 8.60
C CYS A 430 5.61 -20.23 8.92
N TYR A 431 6.77 -20.25 8.26
CA TYR A 431 7.82 -21.24 8.55
C TYR A 431 8.60 -20.91 9.83
N ARG A 432 8.47 -19.68 10.32
CA ARG A 432 9.03 -19.28 11.60
C ARG A 432 7.96 -19.29 12.67
N TRP A 433 8.36 -19.86 13.80
CA TRP A 433 7.80 -19.74 15.14
C TRP A 433 6.47 -18.97 15.25
N ALA A 434 5.38 -19.72 15.23
CA ALA A 434 3.97 -19.35 15.17
C ALA A 434 3.39 -18.50 16.30
N TRP A 435 4.18 -17.84 17.13
CA TRP A 435 3.67 -17.45 18.45
C TRP A 435 2.98 -16.08 18.44
N LEU A 436 3.15 -15.32 17.35
CA LEU A 436 2.41 -14.07 17.14
C LEU A 436 0.93 -14.28 16.85
N THR A 437 0.53 -15.50 16.53
CA THR A 437 -0.87 -15.85 16.32
C THR A 437 -1.69 -15.62 17.57
N VAL A 438 -1.16 -15.94 18.77
CA VAL A 438 -1.89 -15.77 20.03
C VAL A 438 -2.17 -14.29 20.31
N ALA A 439 -1.25 -13.41 19.95
CA ALA A 439 -1.41 -11.97 20.13
C ALA A 439 -2.37 -11.33 19.12
N VAL A 440 -2.41 -11.83 17.88
CA VAL A 440 -3.43 -11.40 16.89
C VAL A 440 -4.81 -11.98 17.23
N THR A 441 -4.90 -13.18 17.82
CA THR A 441 -6.17 -13.77 18.27
C THR A 441 -6.78 -13.06 19.49
N LEU A 442 -5.98 -12.47 20.38
CA LEU A 442 -6.50 -11.72 21.54
C LEU A 442 -7.06 -10.33 21.19
N GLY A 443 -6.93 -9.91 19.93
CA GLY A 443 -7.69 -8.81 19.33
C GLY A 443 -9.05 -9.22 18.74
N GLY A 444 -9.55 -10.43 19.02
CA GLY A 444 -10.88 -10.88 18.61
C GLY A 444 -10.95 -11.60 17.24
N LEU A 445 -9.84 -12.11 16.74
CA LEU A 445 -9.79 -12.85 15.47
C LEU A 445 -9.71 -14.36 15.71
N ASP A 446 -10.79 -14.98 16.17
CA ASP A 446 -10.97 -16.45 16.27
C ASP A 446 -11.09 -17.14 14.87
N VAL A 447 -10.55 -16.49 13.85
CA VAL A 447 -10.99 -16.57 12.45
C VAL A 447 -9.83 -16.96 11.49
N LEU A 448 -8.59 -16.79 11.93
CA LEU A 448 -7.40 -17.06 11.11
C LEU A 448 -6.94 -18.50 11.28
N ASN A 449 -6.86 -19.25 10.17
CA ASN A 449 -6.25 -20.58 10.20
C ASN A 449 -4.73 -20.44 10.03
N VAL A 450 -3.98 -20.54 11.13
CA VAL A 450 -2.53 -20.36 11.12
C VAL A 450 -1.81 -21.69 11.21
N HIS A 451 -0.83 -21.86 10.32
CA HIS A 451 0.03 -23.04 10.26
C HIS A 451 1.48 -22.59 10.43
N ALA A 452 2.05 -22.89 11.60
CA ALA A 452 3.42 -22.53 11.92
C ALA A 452 3.97 -23.36 13.09
N ASN A 453 5.26 -23.24 13.39
CA ASN A 453 5.94 -23.98 14.46
C ASN A 453 5.58 -23.48 15.86
N GLU A 454 5.32 -24.37 16.81
CA GLU A 454 4.93 -24.00 18.18
C GLU A 454 6.05 -24.26 19.19
N PHE A 455 5.95 -23.68 20.38
CA PHE A 455 6.83 -24.03 21.49
C PHE A 455 6.24 -25.12 22.35
N ALA A 456 7.10 -25.97 22.91
CA ALA A 456 6.72 -26.79 24.05
C ALA A 456 6.80 -25.97 25.34
N TYR A 457 5.74 -26.01 26.15
CA TYR A 457 5.62 -25.27 27.40
C TYR A 457 5.45 -26.20 28.60
N GLU A 458 6.01 -25.78 29.73
CA GLU A 458 5.72 -26.30 31.07
C GLU A 458 5.31 -25.11 31.94
N ASP A 459 4.12 -25.14 32.54
CA ASP A 459 3.55 -24.04 33.34
C ASP A 459 3.66 -22.63 32.69
N SER A 460 3.39 -22.55 31.38
CA SER A 460 3.49 -21.32 30.55
C SER A 460 4.92 -20.79 30.33
N ILE A 461 5.94 -21.60 30.63
CA ILE A 461 7.35 -21.30 30.37
C ILE A 461 7.86 -22.20 29.25
N SER A 462 8.51 -21.62 28.24
CA SER A 462 9.09 -22.37 27.12
C SER A 462 10.22 -23.28 27.59
N MET A 463 10.17 -24.53 27.16
CA MET A 463 11.24 -25.51 27.42
C MET A 463 12.45 -25.33 26.49
N GLY A 464 12.36 -24.43 25.52
CA GLY A 464 13.36 -24.25 24.45
C GLY A 464 13.16 -25.19 23.26
N GLU A 465 12.28 -26.17 23.39
CA GLU A 465 11.89 -27.10 22.32
C GLU A 465 10.86 -26.48 21.38
N ILE A 466 10.97 -26.80 20.09
CA ILE A 466 10.07 -26.34 19.03
C ILE A 466 9.30 -27.54 18.48
N ILE A 467 7.97 -27.45 18.47
CA ILE A 467 7.04 -28.34 17.79
C ILE A 467 7.04 -27.97 16.30
N ARG A 468 7.70 -28.82 15.52
CA ARG A 468 8.00 -28.63 14.10
C ARG A 468 6.79 -28.99 13.24
N LYS A 469 6.01 -27.98 12.81
CA LYS A 469 4.83 -28.15 11.95
C LYS A 469 5.10 -27.71 10.50
N VAL A 470 5.79 -26.60 10.31
CA VAL A 470 6.16 -26.02 9.01
C VAL A 470 7.55 -25.41 9.17
N GLU A 471 8.62 -26.11 8.79
CA GLU A 471 10.00 -25.64 8.99
C GLU A 471 10.71 -25.27 7.70
N SER A 472 10.15 -25.65 6.55
CA SER A 472 10.85 -25.57 5.28
C SER A 472 9.95 -25.14 4.11
N PRO A 473 10.53 -24.72 2.97
CA PRO A 473 9.78 -24.44 1.75
C PRO A 473 8.91 -25.62 1.29
N ILE A 474 9.39 -26.85 1.48
CA ILE A 474 8.64 -28.07 1.13
C ILE A 474 7.46 -28.27 2.08
N ASP A 475 7.66 -28.12 3.39
CA ASP A 475 6.57 -28.24 4.36
C ASP A 475 5.49 -27.16 4.13
N LYS A 476 5.90 -25.94 3.73
CA LYS A 476 4.98 -24.84 3.38
C LYS A 476 4.07 -25.22 2.21
N VAL A 477 4.63 -25.70 1.10
CA VAL A 477 3.84 -26.03 -0.09
C VAL A 477 2.96 -27.27 0.16
N GLU A 478 3.41 -28.20 0.99
CA GLU A 478 2.57 -29.32 1.45
C GLU A 478 1.41 -28.84 2.32
N ALA A 479 1.64 -27.92 3.26
CA ALA A 479 0.60 -27.32 4.07
C ALA A 479 -0.43 -26.57 3.20
N PHE A 480 0.04 -25.75 2.25
CA PHE A 480 -0.78 -25.07 1.25
C PHE A 480 -1.69 -26.07 0.52
N ASN A 481 -1.11 -27.10 -0.09
CA ASN A 481 -1.86 -28.13 -0.81
C ASN A 481 -2.86 -28.90 0.06
N ASN A 482 -2.50 -29.20 1.30
CA ASN A 482 -3.37 -29.89 2.24
C ASN A 482 -4.59 -29.02 2.62
N ILE A 483 -4.42 -27.70 2.75
CA ILE A 483 -5.53 -26.76 2.98
C ILE A 483 -6.45 -26.72 1.75
N LEU A 484 -5.89 -26.66 0.54
CA LEU A 484 -6.67 -26.68 -0.69
C LEU A 484 -7.51 -27.96 -0.82
N LYS A 485 -6.92 -29.12 -0.52
CA LYS A 485 -7.62 -30.42 -0.52
C LYS A 485 -8.72 -30.50 0.54
N LYS A 486 -8.52 -29.93 1.73
CA LYS A 486 -9.58 -29.85 2.76
C LYS A 486 -10.74 -28.94 2.35
N CYS A 487 -10.47 -27.99 1.45
CA CYS A 487 -11.42 -27.02 0.97
C CYS A 487 -12.03 -27.37 -0.39
N SER A 488 -11.72 -28.54 -0.97
CA SER A 488 -12.26 -28.98 -2.25
C SER A 488 -13.68 -29.52 -2.09
N ASN A 489 -14.66 -28.62 -2.04
CA ASN A 489 -16.09 -28.92 -2.14
C ASN A 489 -16.60 -28.55 -3.56
N ASP A 490 -17.91 -28.43 -3.77
CA ASP A 490 -18.52 -28.03 -5.06
C ASP A 490 -18.10 -26.64 -5.58
N ARG A 491 -17.35 -25.85 -4.80
CA ARG A 491 -16.85 -24.52 -5.18
C ARG A 491 -15.46 -24.59 -5.77
N LYS A 492 -15.21 -23.76 -6.79
CA LYS A 492 -13.87 -23.55 -7.36
C LYS A 492 -13.05 -22.62 -6.47
N ASN A 493 -11.87 -23.07 -6.05
CA ASN A 493 -10.95 -22.23 -5.28
C ASN A 493 -10.21 -21.27 -6.24
N VAL A 494 -10.10 -20.01 -5.85
CA VAL A 494 -9.21 -19.00 -6.44
C VAL A 494 -8.20 -18.63 -5.38
N THR A 495 -6.93 -18.90 -5.63
CA THR A 495 -5.88 -18.83 -4.61
C THR A 495 -4.94 -17.64 -4.86
N VAL A 496 -4.73 -16.85 -3.82
CA VAL A 496 -3.72 -15.78 -3.80
C VAL A 496 -2.71 -16.12 -2.72
N TYR A 497 -1.42 -16.12 -3.05
CA TYR A 497 -0.36 -16.27 -2.06
C TYR A 497 0.51 -15.02 -2.04
N VAL A 498 0.76 -14.48 -0.84
CA VAL A 498 1.65 -13.33 -0.61
C VAL A 498 2.86 -13.79 0.19
N GLY A 499 4.07 -13.51 -0.29
CA GLY A 499 5.31 -13.82 0.42
C GLY A 499 6.48 -12.97 -0.05
N ASP A 500 7.58 -12.97 0.68
CA ASP A 500 8.74 -12.09 0.43
C ASP A 500 10.07 -12.85 0.30
N SER A 501 10.09 -14.15 0.58
CA SER A 501 11.33 -14.94 0.70
C SER A 501 11.49 -16.06 -0.34
N VAL A 502 12.72 -16.56 -0.49
CA VAL A 502 13.01 -17.72 -1.36
C VAL A 502 12.16 -18.94 -0.94
N GLY A 503 11.89 -19.08 0.36
CA GLY A 503 11.09 -20.18 0.88
C GLY A 503 9.60 -20.12 0.51
N ASP A 504 9.13 -19.00 -0.03
CA ASP A 504 7.76 -18.85 -0.51
C ASP A 504 7.58 -19.22 -1.97
N LEU A 505 8.67 -19.40 -2.74
CA LEU A 505 8.61 -19.54 -4.20
C LEU A 505 7.68 -20.66 -4.66
N LEU A 506 7.64 -21.79 -3.95
CA LEU A 506 6.77 -22.90 -4.34
C LEU A 506 5.29 -22.55 -4.15
N CYS A 507 4.91 -22.02 -2.98
CA CYS A 507 3.54 -21.59 -2.74
C CYS A 507 3.12 -20.43 -3.66
N LEU A 508 4.02 -19.47 -3.89
CA LEU A 508 3.81 -18.37 -4.84
C LEU A 508 3.53 -18.88 -6.25
N LEU A 509 4.26 -19.90 -6.70
CA LEU A 509 4.10 -20.46 -8.04
C LEU A 509 2.90 -21.40 -8.13
N GLU A 510 2.55 -22.15 -7.09
CA GLU A 510 1.39 -23.04 -7.10
C GLU A 510 0.05 -22.30 -6.98
N ALA A 511 0.02 -21.14 -6.33
CA ALA A 511 -1.17 -20.30 -6.27
C ALA A 511 -1.57 -19.76 -7.65
N ASP A 512 -2.87 -19.56 -7.87
CA ASP A 512 -3.40 -18.97 -9.11
C ASP A 512 -2.84 -17.57 -9.35
N ILE A 513 -2.58 -16.85 -8.25
CA ILE A 513 -1.96 -15.53 -8.21
C ILE A 513 -0.90 -15.51 -7.11
N GLY A 514 0.37 -15.61 -7.49
CA GLY A 514 1.50 -15.37 -6.59
C GLY A 514 1.91 -13.90 -6.57
N ILE A 515 1.98 -13.31 -5.38
CA ILE A 515 2.37 -11.92 -5.15
C ILE A 515 3.61 -11.88 -4.24
N VAL A 516 4.71 -11.39 -4.80
CA VAL A 516 5.94 -11.11 -4.08
C VAL A 516 5.85 -9.74 -3.42
N PHE A 517 5.93 -9.71 -2.10
CA PHE A 517 6.00 -8.49 -1.31
C PHE A 517 7.46 -8.02 -1.20
N GLY A 518 7.72 -6.76 -1.51
CA GLY A 518 9.03 -6.14 -1.33
C GLY A 518 10.06 -6.44 -2.44
N THR A 519 11.34 -6.30 -2.07
CA THR A 519 12.46 -6.21 -3.02
C THR A 519 13.54 -7.28 -2.83
N SER A 520 13.20 -8.40 -2.17
CA SER A 520 14.12 -9.51 -1.89
C SER A 520 14.95 -9.90 -3.11
N SER A 521 16.27 -9.65 -3.03
CA SER A 521 17.21 -9.89 -4.12
C SER A 521 17.43 -11.38 -4.34
N SER A 522 17.56 -12.16 -3.27
CA SER A 522 17.77 -13.61 -3.31
C SER A 522 16.56 -14.34 -3.93
N LEU A 523 15.32 -13.97 -3.55
CA LEU A 523 14.11 -14.50 -4.18
C LEU A 523 14.12 -14.28 -5.69
N ARG A 524 14.40 -13.03 -6.12
CA ARG A 524 14.41 -12.67 -7.55
C ARG A 524 15.54 -13.35 -8.30
N ARG A 525 16.74 -13.46 -7.70
CA ARG A 525 17.89 -14.17 -8.28
C ARG A 525 17.57 -15.64 -8.51
N VAL A 526 17.12 -16.36 -7.47
CA VAL A 526 16.76 -17.77 -7.56
C VAL A 526 15.63 -17.96 -8.56
N GLY A 527 14.50 -17.26 -8.40
CA GLY A 527 13.36 -17.40 -9.31
C GLY A 527 13.73 -17.14 -10.77
N THR A 528 14.48 -16.08 -11.06
CA THR A 528 14.90 -15.75 -12.44
C THR A 528 15.77 -16.86 -13.05
N GLN A 529 16.64 -17.48 -12.24
CA GLN A 529 17.51 -18.55 -12.70
C GLN A 529 16.74 -19.81 -13.09
N PHE A 530 15.59 -20.04 -12.44
CA PHE A 530 14.62 -21.09 -12.76
C PHE A 530 13.51 -20.65 -13.75
N GLY A 531 13.69 -19.51 -14.41
CA GLY A 531 12.81 -19.04 -15.48
C GLY A 531 11.51 -18.38 -15.00
N VAL A 532 11.43 -17.96 -13.73
CA VAL A 532 10.32 -17.14 -13.21
C VAL A 532 10.43 -15.71 -13.71
N SER A 533 9.30 -15.15 -14.15
CA SER A 533 9.14 -13.74 -14.52
C SER A 533 8.50 -12.96 -13.37
N PHE A 534 9.08 -11.81 -13.03
CA PHE A 534 8.56 -10.90 -12.01
C PHE A 534 7.98 -9.66 -12.67
N VAL A 535 6.68 -9.44 -12.48
CA VAL A 535 5.93 -8.35 -13.12
C VAL A 535 5.33 -7.45 -12.04
N PRO A 536 5.54 -6.13 -12.06
CA PRO A 536 4.83 -5.25 -11.13
C PRO A 536 3.31 -5.44 -11.26
N LEU A 537 2.60 -5.51 -10.13
CA LEU A 537 1.20 -5.93 -10.11
C LEU A 537 0.32 -5.05 -11.01
N PHE A 538 0.40 -3.72 -10.87
CA PHE A 538 -0.40 -2.79 -11.67
C PHE A 538 -0.21 -2.95 -13.20
N PRO A 539 1.01 -2.86 -13.77
CA PRO A 539 1.24 -3.18 -15.18
C PRO A 539 0.74 -4.57 -15.62
N GLY A 540 0.90 -5.57 -14.77
CA GLY A 540 0.38 -6.92 -15.01
C GLY A 540 -1.15 -6.93 -15.14
N LEU A 541 -1.86 -6.19 -14.28
CA LEU A 541 -3.31 -6.05 -14.32
C LEU A 541 -3.77 -5.24 -15.54
N VAL A 542 -3.09 -4.15 -15.88
CA VAL A 542 -3.40 -3.37 -17.10
C VAL A 542 -3.29 -4.23 -18.35
N LYS A 543 -2.22 -5.02 -18.47
CA LYS A 543 -2.04 -5.97 -19.57
C LYS A 543 -3.16 -7.01 -19.59
N ARG A 544 -3.51 -7.60 -18.45
CA ARG A 544 -4.61 -8.57 -18.38
C ARG A 544 -5.97 -7.96 -18.67
N GLN A 545 -6.21 -6.72 -18.24
CA GLN A 545 -7.42 -5.99 -18.58
C GLN A 545 -7.50 -5.79 -20.09
N LYS A 546 -6.41 -5.41 -20.76
CA LYS A 546 -6.35 -5.28 -22.22
C LYS A 546 -6.66 -6.58 -22.95
N GLU A 547 -6.15 -7.70 -22.44
CA GLU A 547 -6.42 -9.05 -22.96
C GLU A 547 -7.83 -9.56 -22.64
N PHE A 548 -8.54 -8.91 -21.70
CA PHE A 548 -9.92 -9.22 -21.32
C PHE A 548 -10.87 -8.82 -22.46
N GLY A 549 -11.06 -9.73 -23.42
CA GLY A 549 -12.11 -9.62 -24.46
C GLY A 549 -13.52 -9.88 -23.91
N GLU A 550 -14.56 -9.59 -24.70
CA GLU A 550 -15.96 -9.66 -24.27
C GLU A 550 -16.43 -11.07 -23.85
N GLU A 551 -15.77 -12.14 -24.29
CA GLU A 551 -16.32 -13.50 -24.20
C GLU A 551 -15.86 -14.32 -22.98
N LYS A 552 -14.63 -14.16 -22.44
CA LYS A 552 -14.18 -14.92 -21.26
C LYS A 552 -13.15 -14.17 -20.38
N PRO A 553 -13.31 -14.19 -19.05
CA PRO A 553 -12.29 -13.66 -18.13
C PRO A 553 -10.95 -14.41 -18.29
N PRO A 554 -9.79 -13.72 -18.21
CA PRO A 554 -8.50 -14.36 -18.15
C PRO A 554 -8.47 -15.31 -16.96
N SER A 555 -8.25 -16.60 -17.23
CA SER A 555 -8.09 -17.57 -16.17
C SER A 555 -6.77 -17.32 -15.44
N TRP A 556 -6.83 -16.97 -14.16
CA TRP A 556 -5.70 -17.13 -13.25
C TRP A 556 -5.37 -18.62 -13.16
N LYS A 557 -4.08 -18.94 -13.24
CA LYS A 557 -3.58 -20.32 -13.24
C LYS A 557 -2.24 -20.34 -12.53
N GLY A 558 -2.15 -21.23 -11.55
CA GLY A 558 -0.87 -21.60 -10.96
C GLY A 558 0.08 -22.18 -11.99
N LEU A 559 1.35 -22.22 -11.63
CA LEU A 559 2.46 -22.74 -12.42
C LEU A 559 2.62 -22.06 -13.79
N SER A 560 2.22 -20.79 -13.89
CA SER A 560 2.43 -19.97 -15.09
C SER A 560 3.87 -19.48 -15.27
N GLY A 561 4.68 -19.56 -14.22
CA GLY A 561 6.02 -18.96 -14.16
C GLY A 561 6.01 -17.43 -14.05
N VAL A 562 4.85 -16.81 -13.83
CA VAL A 562 4.72 -15.36 -13.63
C VAL A 562 4.32 -15.08 -12.19
N LEU A 563 5.12 -14.28 -11.50
CA LEU A 563 4.82 -13.75 -10.17
C LEU A 563 4.64 -12.23 -10.23
N TYR A 564 3.64 -11.72 -9.53
CA TYR A 564 3.40 -10.29 -9.44
C TYR A 564 4.20 -9.70 -8.30
N THR A 565 4.61 -8.43 -8.38
CA THR A 565 5.38 -7.79 -7.31
C THR A 565 4.72 -6.51 -6.84
N VAL A 566 4.71 -6.31 -5.54
CA VAL A 566 4.14 -5.13 -4.87
C VAL A 566 5.12 -4.55 -3.87
N THR A 567 4.93 -3.28 -3.55
CA THR A 567 5.71 -2.55 -2.54
C THR A 567 4.93 -2.24 -1.28
N SER A 568 3.61 -2.44 -1.29
CA SER A 568 2.74 -2.18 -0.15
C SER A 568 1.49 -3.07 -0.14
N TRP A 569 0.92 -3.27 1.04
CA TRP A 569 -0.36 -3.99 1.18
C TRP A 569 -1.55 -3.20 0.65
N ALA A 570 -1.41 -1.89 0.44
CA ALA A 570 -2.43 -1.09 -0.22
C ALA A 570 -2.70 -1.59 -1.65
N GLU A 571 -1.66 -2.00 -2.39
CA GLU A 571 -1.79 -2.56 -3.73
C GLU A 571 -2.54 -3.90 -3.70
N ILE A 572 -2.20 -4.78 -2.75
CA ILE A 572 -2.86 -6.07 -2.55
C ILE A 572 -4.33 -5.85 -2.20
N HIS A 573 -4.62 -4.94 -1.27
CA HIS A 573 -5.98 -4.60 -0.87
C HIS A 573 -6.81 -4.06 -2.04
N ALA A 574 -6.25 -3.11 -2.80
CA ALA A 574 -6.91 -2.51 -3.95
C ALA A 574 -7.19 -3.54 -5.05
N PHE A 575 -6.23 -4.44 -5.31
CA PHE A 575 -6.41 -5.54 -6.25
C PHE A 575 -7.48 -6.54 -5.79
N ILE A 576 -7.43 -6.99 -4.55
CA ILE A 576 -8.28 -8.10 -4.07
C ILE A 576 -9.69 -7.65 -3.72
N LEU A 577 -9.82 -6.57 -2.93
CA LEU A 577 -11.09 -6.10 -2.40
C LEU A 577 -11.61 -4.86 -3.13
N GLY A 578 -10.72 -4.03 -3.65
CA GLY A 578 -11.07 -2.75 -4.24
C GLY A 578 -11.06 -1.62 -3.22
N LEU A 579 -11.92 -0.64 -3.48
CA LEU A 579 -12.06 0.61 -2.74
C LEU A 579 -12.91 0.45 -1.47
#